data_AF-A0A2J7RBB2-F1
#
_entry.id   AF-A0A2J7RBB2-F1
#
_cell.length_a   1.000
_cell.length_b   1.000
_cell.length_c   1.000
_cell.angle_alpha   90.00
_cell.angle_beta   90.00
_cell.angle_gamma   90.00
#
_symmetry.space_group_name_H-M   'P 1'
#
loop_
_entity.id
_entity.type
_entity.pdbx_description
1 polymer ?
#
loop_
_entity_poly.entity_id
_entity_poly.type
_entity_poly.pdbx_seq_one_letter_code
_entity_poly.pdbx_strand_id
1 'polypeptide(L)'
;MRIRVAKLVTLIVLLLNLSVLCCIWILFSRNDEAQSIQLNKSLISTPVPQTLKHIENSVTVIIRKSDFFENDITKTVGSILSILPNISVLIVSDVLPYPPLEVSNSATNVKVINMQFQLGHSNQERNPLYHVRTKYVLFVPDATRILSENSLHSMIFELKRQPHNIVAAPFSSMKTVSCLNIHLKIREWIIQYDLSDSDLCDAVKGKHAILIESRMLKKLPEALILPFPDALYIQTAAESIKVQLLQNTLFTDGSPLYKSHHAQWKIQQLEHVQQRQMFQNMGLKKVVRETGTVEWYGCNRDVPRCFGTVVDDMPQYLWEGKWTPPCCLAGLRRTARHVFTHLDQAGVRYWLEGGSLLGAMRAADILPWDYDVDIGMFREDIDRCPLLARARIQSVVDDDGFVWEKAGEVNIKSEICLHSKRSY
;
A
#
# COMPACT_ATOMS: atom_id res chain seq x y z
N MET A 1 -47.08 -15.17 49.98
CA MET A 1 -45.78 -14.46 49.94
C MET A 1 -45.23 -14.20 48.53
N ARG A 2 -45.51 -15.04 47.51
CA ARG A 2 -44.92 -14.93 46.16
C ARG A 2 -45.40 -13.74 45.29
N ILE A 3 -46.61 -13.24 45.48
CA ILE A 3 -47.18 -12.14 44.66
C ILE A 3 -46.61 -10.76 45.05
N ARG A 4 -46.26 -10.55 46.33
CA ARG A 4 -45.68 -9.28 46.79
C ARG A 4 -44.26 -9.06 46.28
N VAL A 5 -43.47 -10.14 46.17
CA VAL A 5 -42.10 -10.09 45.65
C VAL A 5 -42.12 -9.80 44.14
N ALA A 6 -43.01 -10.44 43.38
CA ALA A 6 -43.14 -10.17 41.94
C ALA A 6 -43.51 -8.71 41.65
N LYS A 7 -44.45 -8.13 42.42
CA LYS A 7 -44.82 -6.71 42.29
C LYS A 7 -43.68 -5.75 42.65
N LEU A 8 -42.87 -6.10 43.65
CA LEU A 8 -41.70 -5.32 44.05
C LEU A 8 -40.60 -5.35 42.97
N VAL A 9 -40.34 -6.52 42.38
CA VAL A 9 -39.37 -6.67 41.29
C VAL A 9 -39.81 -5.88 40.05
N THR A 10 -41.09 -5.95 39.68
CA THR A 10 -41.60 -5.15 38.55
C THR A 10 -41.53 -3.65 38.81
N LEU A 11 -41.75 -3.19 40.04
CA LEU A 11 -41.62 -1.78 40.41
C LEU A 11 -40.16 -1.31 40.29
N ILE A 12 -39.20 -2.13 40.74
CA ILE A 12 -37.76 -1.83 40.66
C ILE A 12 -37.31 -1.73 39.19
N VAL A 13 -37.77 -2.65 38.34
CA VAL A 13 -37.46 -2.63 36.90
C VAL A 13 -38.05 -1.38 36.21
N LEU A 14 -39.25 -0.96 36.62
CA LEU A 14 -39.86 0.27 36.11
C LEU A 14 -39.07 1.53 36.53
N LEU A 15 -38.65 1.60 37.79
CA LEU A 15 -37.85 2.72 38.30
C LEU A 15 -36.47 2.79 37.65
N LEU A 16 -35.83 1.64 37.41
CA LEU A 16 -34.56 1.58 36.67
C LEU A 16 -34.70 2.06 35.22
N ASN A 17 -35.75 1.64 34.52
CA ASN A 17 -36.00 2.12 33.16
C ASN A 17 -36.31 3.62 33.11
N LEU A 18 -37.05 4.16 34.08
CA LEU A 18 -37.31 5.59 34.23
C LEU A 18 -36.02 6.38 34.51
N SER A 19 -35.12 5.83 35.34
CA SER A 19 -33.80 6.41 35.59
C SER A 19 -32.95 6.46 34.32
N VAL A 20 -32.93 5.40 33.53
CA VAL A 20 -32.19 5.35 32.26
C VAL A 20 -32.75 6.36 31.26
N LEU A 21 -34.07 6.46 31.12
CA LEU A 21 -34.73 7.46 30.27
C LEU A 21 -34.41 8.89 30.72
N CYS A 22 -34.39 9.15 32.03
CA CYS A 22 -34.03 10.45 32.58
C CYS A 22 -32.55 10.80 32.30
N CYS A 23 -31.63 9.83 32.42
CA CYS A 23 -30.22 10.02 32.07
C CYS A 23 -30.03 10.29 30.57
N ILE A 24 -30.77 9.60 29.70
CA ILE A 24 -30.76 9.84 28.25
C ILE A 24 -31.29 11.25 27.95
N TRP A 25 -32.39 11.66 28.59
CA TRP A 25 -32.96 12.99 28.40
C TRP A 25 -32.00 14.10 28.85
N ILE A 26 -31.30 13.95 29.99
CA ILE A 26 -30.28 14.89 30.46
C ILE A 26 -29.07 14.96 29.50
N LEU A 27 -28.68 13.82 28.91
CA LEU A 27 -27.61 13.78 27.90
C LEU A 27 -28.01 14.51 26.62
N PHE A 28 -29.26 14.37 26.19
CA PHE A 28 -29.78 15.07 25.02
C PHE A 28 -30.01 16.57 25.27
N SER A 29 -30.52 16.96 26.45
CA SER A 29 -30.75 18.37 26.78
C SER A 29 -29.46 19.17 26.94
N ARG A 30 -28.34 18.54 27.32
CA ARG A 30 -27.01 19.18 27.33
C ARG A 30 -26.43 19.42 25.93
N ASN A 31 -26.91 18.69 24.91
CA ASN A 31 -26.50 18.93 23.52
C ASN A 31 -27.23 20.11 22.89
N ASP A 32 -28.48 20.40 23.29
CA ASP A 32 -29.24 21.53 22.74
C ASP A 32 -28.79 22.90 23.29
N GLU A 33 -28.27 22.97 24.53
CA GLU A 33 -27.71 24.22 25.09
C GLU A 33 -26.35 24.61 24.50
N ALA A 34 -25.68 23.70 23.78
CA ALA A 34 -24.38 23.97 23.13
C ALA A 34 -24.51 24.64 21.75
N GLN A 35 -25.72 24.74 21.18
CA GLN A 35 -25.94 25.31 19.84
C GLN A 35 -26.52 26.74 19.81
N SER A 36 -26.85 27.35 20.96
CA SER A 36 -27.48 28.69 20.97
C SER A 36 -26.55 29.88 21.32
N ILE A 37 -25.28 29.65 21.64
CA ILE A 37 -24.32 30.73 21.97
C ILE A 37 -23.21 30.81 20.91
N GLN A 38 -23.53 31.36 19.73
CA GLN A 38 -22.60 32.16 18.91
C GLN A 38 -23.31 32.77 17.68
N LEU A 39 -24.39 33.53 17.91
CA LEU A 39 -24.89 34.49 16.93
C LEU A 39 -24.76 35.89 17.54
N ASN A 40 -23.55 36.46 17.42
CA ASN A 40 -23.20 37.90 17.45
C ASN A 40 -21.77 38.08 17.96
N LYS A 41 -20.80 38.16 17.03
CA LYS A 41 -19.66 39.03 17.24
C LYS A 41 -19.24 39.71 15.95
N SER A 42 -19.03 41.00 16.11
CA SER A 42 -18.89 42.07 15.14
C SER A 42 -17.72 41.93 14.16
N LEU A 43 -17.92 42.58 13.02
CA LEU A 43 -16.95 43.04 12.04
C LEU A 43 -15.66 43.61 12.65
N ILE A 44 -14.54 43.19 12.05
CA ILE A 44 -13.21 43.82 11.99
C ILE A 44 -12.39 43.84 13.29
N SER A 45 -11.47 42.87 13.38
CA SER A 45 -10.07 43.13 13.75
C SER A 45 -9.19 42.06 13.10
N THR A 46 -8.30 42.44 12.20
CA THR A 46 -7.25 41.57 11.65
C THR A 46 -6.37 40.99 12.77
N PRO A 47 -6.27 39.67 12.96
CA PRO A 47 -5.35 39.08 13.91
C PRO A 47 -4.18 38.40 13.18
N VAL A 48 -3.07 39.10 12.96
CA VAL A 48 -1.80 38.50 12.53
C VAL A 48 -0.69 39.18 13.33
N PRO A 49 -0.18 38.54 14.40
CA PRO A 49 1.11 37.85 14.32
C PRO A 49 1.27 36.56 15.19
N GLN A 50 0.22 36.07 15.88
CA GLN A 50 0.33 34.92 16.80
C GLN A 50 0.15 33.55 16.12
N THR A 51 -0.62 33.48 15.05
CA THR A 51 -0.91 32.25 14.29
C THR A 51 0.31 31.73 13.53
N LEU A 52 1.12 32.64 12.99
CA LEU A 52 2.29 32.34 12.16
C LEU A 52 3.37 31.59 12.94
N LYS A 53 3.76 32.13 14.12
CA LYS A 53 4.68 31.47 15.05
C LYS A 53 4.17 30.10 15.53
N HIS A 54 2.86 29.92 15.63
CA HIS A 54 2.30 28.64 16.02
C HIS A 54 2.48 27.59 14.90
N ILE A 55 2.31 27.96 13.63
CA ILE A 55 2.54 27.04 12.50
C ILE A 55 4.00 26.62 12.43
N GLU A 56 4.93 27.57 12.43
CA GLU A 56 6.37 27.31 12.30
C GLU A 56 6.89 26.32 13.36
N ASN A 57 6.32 26.38 14.57
CA ASN A 57 6.68 25.51 15.68
C ASN A 57 5.91 24.18 15.72
N SER A 58 4.84 24.03 14.93
CA SER A 58 3.97 22.85 14.96
C SER A 58 4.05 21.97 13.72
N VAL A 59 4.66 22.46 12.63
CA VAL A 59 4.78 21.75 11.35
C VAL A 59 6.25 21.63 10.93
N THR A 60 6.65 20.43 10.50
CA THR A 60 7.89 20.22 9.72
C THR A 60 7.53 19.91 8.29
N VAL A 61 8.13 20.60 7.33
CA VAL A 61 7.95 20.32 5.91
C VAL A 61 8.96 19.27 5.46
N ILE A 62 8.51 18.23 4.76
CA ILE A 62 9.37 17.22 4.17
C ILE A 62 9.19 17.20 2.65
N ILE A 63 10.30 17.33 1.93
CA ILE A 63 10.38 17.12 0.48
C ILE A 63 11.05 15.78 0.26
N ARG A 64 10.25 14.75 -0.06
CA ARG A 64 10.78 13.42 -0.38
C ARG A 64 11.10 13.34 -1.87
N LYS A 65 12.38 13.20 -2.21
CA LYS A 65 12.84 13.15 -3.60
C LYS A 65 13.75 11.94 -3.83
N SER A 66 13.67 11.36 -5.03
CA SER A 66 14.49 10.21 -5.45
C SER A 66 15.51 10.51 -6.53
N ASP A 67 15.30 11.57 -7.31
CA ASP A 67 16.17 11.99 -8.41
C ASP A 67 16.47 13.49 -8.32
N PHE A 68 17.66 13.90 -8.79
CA PHE A 68 18.13 15.28 -8.68
C PHE A 68 18.65 15.88 -9.98
N PHE A 69 18.61 15.13 -11.08
CA PHE A 69 19.14 15.59 -12.37
C PHE A 69 18.33 16.75 -12.97
N GLU A 70 17.04 16.86 -12.64
CA GLU A 70 16.17 17.99 -12.93
C GLU A 70 15.25 18.18 -11.73
N ASN A 71 15.32 19.33 -11.05
CA ASN A 71 14.57 19.60 -9.84
C ASN A 71 14.33 21.10 -9.64
N ASP A 72 13.38 21.46 -8.80
CA ASP A 72 12.99 22.84 -8.48
C ASP A 72 13.03 23.09 -6.96
N ILE A 73 13.88 22.33 -6.26
CA ILE A 73 13.89 22.24 -4.80
C ILE A 73 14.30 23.57 -4.19
N THR A 74 15.36 24.21 -4.69
CA THR A 74 15.84 25.50 -4.15
C THR A 74 14.74 26.57 -4.20
N LYS A 75 14.00 26.66 -5.32
CA LYS A 75 12.88 27.62 -5.45
C LYS A 75 11.68 27.21 -4.61
N THR A 76 11.42 25.91 -4.48
CA THR A 76 10.37 25.38 -3.61
C THR A 76 10.63 25.77 -2.15
N VAL A 77 11.82 25.48 -1.64
CA VAL A 77 12.25 25.87 -0.29
C VAL A 77 12.25 27.38 -0.12
N GLY A 78 12.76 28.14 -1.09
CA GLY A 78 12.71 29.61 -1.07
C GLY A 78 11.29 30.15 -0.93
N SER A 79 10.32 29.58 -1.64
CA SER A 79 8.91 29.99 -1.53
C SER A 79 8.32 29.70 -0.14
N ILE A 80 8.66 28.53 0.44
CA ILE A 80 8.21 28.15 1.80
C ILE A 80 8.77 29.14 2.82
N LEU A 81 10.08 29.40 2.78
CA LEU A 81 10.75 30.28 3.73
C LEU A 81 10.38 31.75 3.55
N SER A 82 9.93 32.17 2.36
CA SER A 82 9.45 33.54 2.15
C SER A 82 8.17 33.85 2.92
N ILE A 83 7.34 32.84 3.18
CA ILE A 83 6.11 32.96 3.96
C ILE A 83 6.35 32.56 5.42
N LEU A 84 7.10 31.47 5.64
CA LEU A 84 7.35 30.85 6.95
C LEU A 84 8.87 30.75 7.19
N PRO A 85 9.56 31.85 7.55
CA PRO A 85 11.01 31.91 7.62
C PRO A 85 11.65 30.94 8.63
N ASN A 86 10.96 30.60 9.72
CA ASN A 86 11.52 29.73 10.78
C ASN A 86 11.04 28.27 10.70
N ILE A 87 10.22 27.91 9.71
CA ILE A 87 9.69 26.53 9.62
C ILE A 87 10.82 25.52 9.35
N SER A 88 10.77 24.37 10.00
CA SER A 88 11.74 23.31 9.73
C SER A 88 11.45 22.64 8.39
N VAL A 89 12.45 22.57 7.51
CA VAL A 89 12.35 21.92 6.20
C VAL A 89 13.38 20.80 6.09
N LEU A 90 12.93 19.59 5.77
CA LEU A 90 13.79 18.43 5.54
C LEU A 90 13.70 18.00 4.07
N ILE A 91 14.82 17.93 3.38
CA ILE A 91 14.94 17.35 2.04
C ILE A 91 15.46 15.93 2.21
N VAL A 92 14.64 14.95 1.88
CA VAL A 92 14.92 13.53 2.18
C VAL A 92 15.18 12.77 0.89
N SER A 93 16.29 12.04 0.84
CA SER A 93 16.67 11.20 -0.29
C SER A 93 17.41 9.93 0.14
N ASP A 94 17.37 8.90 -0.72
CA ASP A 94 18.09 7.64 -0.47
C ASP A 94 19.57 7.72 -0.83
N VAL A 95 19.94 8.74 -1.59
CA VAL A 95 21.31 9.03 -2.01
C VAL A 95 21.60 10.49 -1.77
N LEU A 96 22.89 10.83 -1.65
CA LEU A 96 23.31 12.21 -1.55
C LEU A 96 22.92 12.97 -2.85
N PRO A 97 22.18 14.09 -2.77
CA PRO A 97 21.77 14.84 -3.95
C PRO A 97 22.96 15.30 -4.79
N TYR A 98 22.91 15.01 -6.09
CA TYR A 98 23.87 15.51 -7.07
C TYR A 98 23.17 15.99 -8.35
N PRO A 99 23.45 17.21 -8.86
CA PRO A 99 24.40 18.19 -8.31
C PRO A 99 23.99 18.69 -6.91
N PRO A 100 24.95 19.20 -6.10
CA PRO A 100 24.67 19.67 -4.75
C PRO A 100 23.57 20.75 -4.75
N LEU A 101 22.65 20.66 -3.81
CA LEU A 101 21.55 21.60 -3.68
C LEU A 101 22.03 22.89 -3.00
N GLU A 102 21.77 24.03 -3.62
CA GLU A 102 22.12 25.37 -3.11
C GLU A 102 21.16 25.86 -1.99
N VAL A 103 20.86 25.00 -1.02
CA VAL A 103 19.90 25.28 0.08
C VAL A 103 20.58 25.34 1.44
N SER A 104 21.67 24.61 1.62
CA SER A 104 22.34 24.44 2.92
C SER A 104 23.01 25.72 3.45
N ASN A 105 23.29 26.70 2.59
CA ASN A 105 23.97 27.93 2.98
C ASN A 105 23.01 29.05 3.40
N SER A 106 21.71 28.91 3.16
CA SER A 106 20.76 30.03 3.25
C SER A 106 19.97 30.08 4.55
N ALA A 107 19.79 28.95 5.26
CA ALA A 107 18.95 28.90 6.46
C ALA A 107 19.26 27.70 7.37
N THR A 108 19.38 27.92 8.68
CA THR A 108 19.76 26.88 9.67
C THR A 108 18.66 25.85 9.94
N ASN A 109 17.41 26.18 9.58
CA ASN A 109 16.21 25.36 9.70
C ASN A 109 15.95 24.43 8.49
N VAL A 110 16.83 24.46 7.47
CA VAL A 110 16.79 23.57 6.31
C VAL A 110 17.86 22.48 6.45
N LYS A 111 17.48 21.21 6.30
CA LYS A 111 18.41 20.08 6.37
C LYS A 111 18.21 19.11 5.22
N VAL A 112 19.32 18.62 4.67
CA VAL A 112 19.32 17.51 3.72
C VAL A 112 19.62 16.22 4.49
N ILE A 113 18.70 15.25 4.42
CA ILE A 113 18.82 13.95 5.09
C ILE A 113 19.08 12.89 4.03
N ASN A 114 20.27 12.30 4.09
CA ASN A 114 20.64 11.15 3.27
C ASN A 114 20.33 9.85 4.02
N MET A 115 19.41 9.04 3.48
CA MET A 115 19.00 7.77 4.09
C MET A 115 19.95 6.61 3.77
N GLN A 116 20.93 6.80 2.88
CA GLN A 116 21.89 5.78 2.48
C GLN A 116 22.68 5.26 3.68
N PHE A 117 22.98 3.97 3.69
CA PHE A 117 23.96 3.42 4.62
C PHE A 117 25.36 4.00 4.30
N GLN A 118 26.03 4.53 5.32
CA GLN A 118 27.39 5.07 5.24
C GLN A 118 28.17 4.64 6.49
N LEU A 119 29.41 4.17 6.29
CA LEU A 119 30.30 3.80 7.39
C LEU A 119 30.71 5.07 8.18
N GLY A 120 30.72 4.96 9.51
CA GLY A 120 31.07 6.08 10.40
C GLY A 120 29.90 7.02 10.76
N HIS A 121 28.70 6.81 10.21
CA HIS A 121 27.50 7.59 10.52
C HIS A 121 26.53 6.80 11.41
N SER A 122 25.77 7.50 12.27
CA SER A 122 24.79 6.86 13.14
C SER A 122 23.46 6.57 12.44
N ASN A 123 22.68 5.63 12.98
CA ASN A 123 21.32 5.36 12.48
C ASN A 123 20.38 6.57 12.67
N GLN A 124 20.69 7.46 13.63
CA GLN A 124 19.89 8.66 13.89
C GLN A 124 20.04 9.68 12.76
N GLU A 125 21.25 9.86 12.23
CA GLU A 125 21.54 10.79 11.14
C GLU A 125 20.83 10.43 9.83
N ARG A 126 20.68 9.13 9.55
CA ARG A 126 19.99 8.66 8.35
C ARG A 126 18.46 8.58 8.48
N ASN A 127 17.91 8.74 9.70
CA ASN A 127 16.48 8.58 9.95
C ASN A 127 15.75 9.93 9.89
N PRO A 128 14.94 10.21 8.86
CA PRO A 128 14.24 11.49 8.73
C PRO A 128 13.34 11.81 9.93
N LEU A 129 12.67 10.80 10.50
CA LEU A 129 11.73 10.97 11.61
C LEU A 129 12.43 11.32 12.94
N TYR A 130 13.73 11.08 13.06
CA TYR A 130 14.52 11.53 14.21
C TYR A 130 14.65 13.07 14.24
N HIS A 131 14.67 13.69 13.06
CA HIS A 131 14.77 15.14 12.92
C HIS A 131 13.42 15.87 13.05
N VAL A 132 12.30 15.12 13.04
CA VAL A 132 10.94 15.67 13.22
C VAL A 132 10.60 15.80 14.71
N ARG A 133 10.55 17.03 15.19
CA ARG A 133 10.18 17.39 16.58
C ARG A 133 8.78 17.96 16.71
N THR A 134 8.16 18.31 15.59
CA THR A 134 6.88 18.98 15.50
C THR A 134 5.73 17.98 15.56
N LYS A 135 4.51 18.48 15.84
CA LYS A 135 3.31 17.64 15.94
C LYS A 135 2.86 17.14 14.57
N TYR A 136 3.00 17.96 13.55
CA TYR A 136 2.52 17.68 12.20
C TYR A 136 3.68 17.66 11.20
N VAL A 137 3.55 16.81 10.19
CA VAL A 137 4.46 16.75 9.06
C VAL A 137 3.67 17.08 7.81
N LEU A 138 4.14 18.08 7.07
CA LEU A 138 3.63 18.44 5.75
C LEU A 138 4.57 17.89 4.69
N PHE A 139 4.14 16.91 3.92
CA PHE A 139 4.85 16.49 2.72
C PHE A 139 4.41 17.35 1.55
N VAL A 140 5.39 17.92 0.84
CA VAL A 140 5.15 18.63 -0.41
C VAL A 140 6.01 18.04 -1.52
N PRO A 141 5.45 17.85 -2.73
CA PRO A 141 6.24 17.44 -3.88
C PRO A 141 7.20 18.56 -4.30
N ASP A 142 8.21 18.21 -5.09
CA ASP A 142 9.05 19.20 -5.76
C ASP A 142 8.22 20.08 -6.72
N ALA A 143 8.75 21.25 -7.06
CA ALA A 143 8.06 22.29 -7.79
C ALA A 143 6.74 22.69 -7.11
N THR A 144 6.81 22.98 -5.81
CA THR A 144 5.70 23.54 -5.03
C THR A 144 5.94 25.02 -4.79
N ARG A 145 4.88 25.83 -4.79
CA ARG A 145 4.90 27.23 -4.39
C ARG A 145 3.84 27.48 -3.33
N ILE A 146 4.29 27.95 -2.16
CA ILE A 146 3.40 28.42 -1.10
C ILE A 146 3.29 29.94 -1.24
N LEU A 147 2.12 30.41 -1.65
CA LEU A 147 1.83 31.85 -1.81
C LEU A 147 1.13 32.43 -0.58
N SER A 148 0.45 31.59 0.20
CA SER A 148 -0.26 31.99 1.41
C SER A 148 -0.38 30.84 2.40
N GLU A 149 -0.69 31.17 3.65
CA GLU A 149 -0.86 30.20 4.74
C GLU A 149 -2.24 29.57 4.78
N ASN A 150 -3.21 30.12 4.02
CA ASN A 150 -4.61 29.72 4.09
C ASN A 150 -4.80 28.23 3.80
N SER A 151 -4.06 27.69 2.82
CA SER A 151 -4.12 26.28 2.47
C SER A 151 -3.62 25.40 3.62
N LEU A 152 -2.51 25.78 4.26
CA LEU A 152 -1.96 25.05 5.40
C LEU A 152 -2.87 25.15 6.63
N HIS A 153 -3.44 26.32 6.90
CA HIS A 153 -4.42 26.51 7.96
C HIS A 153 -5.65 25.61 7.77
N SER A 154 -6.17 25.51 6.56
CA SER A 154 -7.31 24.67 6.22
C SER A 154 -7.00 23.18 6.43
N MET A 155 -5.81 22.73 6.02
CA MET A 155 -5.36 21.36 6.26
C MET A 155 -5.20 21.06 7.76
N ILE A 156 -4.58 21.96 8.52
CA ILE A 156 -4.40 21.80 9.98
C ILE A 156 -5.76 21.78 10.69
N PHE A 157 -6.69 22.64 10.27
CA PHE A 157 -8.04 22.68 10.81
C PHE A 157 -8.75 21.34 10.61
N GLU A 158 -8.73 20.80 9.39
CA GLU A 158 -9.35 19.49 9.11
C GLU A 158 -8.66 18.36 9.89
N LEU A 159 -7.33 18.34 9.93
CA LEU A 159 -6.58 17.31 10.65
C LEU A 159 -6.84 17.36 12.17
N LYS A 160 -7.07 18.54 12.75
CA LYS A 160 -7.48 18.68 14.15
C LYS A 160 -8.86 18.09 14.42
N ARG A 161 -9.77 18.16 13.45
CA ARG A 161 -11.11 17.57 13.53
C ARG A 161 -11.06 16.05 13.45
N GLN A 162 -10.16 15.51 12.62
CA GLN A 162 -9.99 14.07 12.39
C GLN A 162 -8.51 13.65 12.58
N PRO A 163 -7.99 13.63 13.82
CA PRO A 163 -6.56 13.43 14.09
C PRO A 163 -6.03 12.03 13.79
N HIS A 164 -6.91 11.09 13.45
CA HIS A 164 -6.57 9.72 13.06
C HIS A 164 -6.42 9.54 11.56
N ASN A 165 -6.80 10.55 10.76
CA ASN A 165 -6.73 10.53 9.31
C ASN A 165 -5.55 11.35 8.80
N ILE A 166 -5.31 11.24 7.51
CA ILE A 166 -4.38 12.06 6.74
C ILE A 166 -5.20 13.11 6.01
N VAL A 167 -4.64 14.30 5.80
CA VAL A 167 -5.28 15.34 4.97
C VAL A 167 -4.45 15.57 3.72
N ALA A 168 -5.08 15.54 2.55
CA ALA A 168 -4.45 15.80 1.26
C ALA A 168 -5.03 17.04 0.58
N ALA A 169 -4.20 17.78 -0.15
CA ALA A 169 -4.61 18.99 -0.86
C ALA A 169 -4.01 19.02 -2.29
N PRO A 170 -4.81 19.20 -3.34
CA PRO A 170 -4.32 19.22 -4.72
C PRO A 170 -3.58 20.50 -5.11
N PHE A 171 -3.06 20.48 -6.33
CA PHE A 171 -2.38 21.60 -6.99
C PHE A 171 -3.22 22.17 -8.15
N SER A 172 -3.11 23.47 -8.40
CA SER A 172 -4.00 24.20 -9.32
C SER A 172 -3.82 23.88 -10.81
N SER A 173 -2.63 23.48 -11.27
CA SER A 173 -2.35 23.31 -12.71
C SER A 173 -2.51 21.89 -13.23
N MET A 174 -2.58 20.88 -12.36
CA MET A 174 -2.65 19.48 -12.77
C MET A 174 -4.11 19.01 -12.87
N LYS A 175 -4.36 18.14 -13.87
CA LYS A 175 -5.60 17.36 -14.02
C LYS A 175 -6.05 16.83 -12.66
N THR A 176 -7.36 16.85 -12.43
CA THR A 176 -8.03 16.44 -11.20
C THR A 176 -7.33 15.25 -10.52
N VAL A 177 -6.90 15.46 -9.28
CA VAL A 177 -6.48 14.37 -8.41
C VAL A 177 -7.64 13.40 -8.22
N SER A 178 -7.34 12.10 -8.13
CA SER A 178 -8.36 11.06 -7.95
C SER A 178 -8.21 10.41 -6.59
N CYS A 179 -9.32 10.21 -5.90
CA CYS A 179 -9.36 9.42 -4.68
C CYS A 179 -9.46 7.94 -5.03
N LEU A 180 -8.70 7.10 -4.34
CA LEU A 180 -8.65 5.66 -4.56
C LEU A 180 -8.93 4.90 -3.24
N ASN A 181 -9.74 3.86 -3.33
CA ASN A 181 -9.88 2.86 -2.28
C ASN A 181 -8.86 1.75 -2.49
N ILE A 182 -8.29 1.24 -1.39
CA ILE A 182 -7.30 0.17 -1.40
C ILE A 182 -7.88 -1.05 -0.69
N HIS A 183 -7.92 -2.18 -1.39
CA HIS A 183 -8.32 -3.48 -0.86
C HIS A 183 -7.10 -4.39 -0.73
N LEU A 184 -6.60 -4.54 0.48
CA LEU A 184 -5.48 -5.43 0.80
C LEU A 184 -5.98 -6.81 1.20
N LYS A 185 -5.58 -7.82 0.43
CA LYS A 185 -5.76 -9.24 0.78
C LYS A 185 -4.38 -9.83 1.08
N ILE A 186 -3.85 -9.49 2.25
CA ILE A 186 -2.47 -9.81 2.66
C ILE A 186 -2.21 -11.32 2.61
N ARG A 187 -3.18 -12.13 3.07
CA ARG A 187 -3.10 -13.60 3.00
C ARG A 187 -2.93 -14.12 1.58
N GLU A 188 -3.51 -13.42 0.61
CA GLU A 188 -3.50 -13.77 -0.82
C GLU A 188 -2.46 -12.98 -1.62
N TRP A 189 -1.63 -12.14 -0.97
CA TRP A 189 -0.60 -11.33 -1.65
C TRP A 189 -1.17 -10.36 -2.71
N ILE A 190 -2.45 -9.98 -2.56
CA ILE A 190 -3.17 -9.15 -3.53
C ILE A 190 -3.41 -7.76 -2.96
N ILE A 191 -3.22 -6.77 -3.81
CA ILE A 191 -3.74 -5.41 -3.63
C ILE A 191 -4.63 -5.06 -4.82
N GLN A 192 -5.76 -4.44 -4.54
CA GLN A 192 -6.67 -3.90 -5.54
C GLN A 192 -6.96 -2.43 -5.25
N TYR A 193 -6.97 -1.63 -6.31
CA TYR A 193 -7.32 -0.22 -6.29
C TYR A 193 -8.64 0.00 -7.02
N ASP A 194 -9.52 0.78 -6.43
CA ASP A 194 -10.78 1.19 -7.05
C ASP A 194 -10.92 2.73 -6.99
N LEU A 195 -11.52 3.35 -8.01
CA LEU A 195 -11.86 4.77 -7.96
C LEU A 195 -12.92 5.00 -6.88
N SER A 196 -12.78 6.09 -6.13
CA SER A 196 -13.75 6.52 -5.13
C SER A 196 -14.37 7.85 -5.51
N ASP A 197 -15.69 7.94 -5.45
CA ASP A 197 -16.45 9.18 -5.64
C ASP A 197 -16.45 10.07 -4.38
N SER A 198 -15.94 9.55 -3.27
CA SER A 198 -15.83 10.24 -1.98
C SER A 198 -14.49 10.95 -1.84
N ASP A 199 -14.50 12.11 -1.19
CA ASP A 199 -13.28 12.83 -0.77
C ASP A 199 -12.58 12.14 0.42
N LEU A 200 -13.21 11.16 1.06
CA LEU A 200 -12.58 10.28 2.03
C LEU A 200 -12.24 8.94 1.38
N CYS A 201 -10.96 8.61 1.28
CA CYS A 201 -10.46 7.40 0.61
C CYS A 201 -9.17 6.86 1.25
N ASP A 202 -8.51 5.87 0.65
CA ASP A 202 -7.27 5.27 1.18
C ASP A 202 -6.00 5.87 0.58
N ALA A 203 -6.08 6.37 -0.65
CA ALA A 203 -4.95 6.96 -1.36
C ALA A 203 -5.41 8.05 -2.33
N VAL A 204 -4.51 8.98 -2.63
CA VAL A 204 -4.74 10.01 -3.65
C VAL A 204 -3.76 9.82 -4.79
N LYS A 205 -4.28 9.75 -6.02
CA LYS A 205 -3.49 9.68 -7.26
C LYS A 205 -3.38 11.05 -7.90
N GLY A 206 -2.16 11.42 -8.29
CA GLY A 206 -1.81 12.72 -8.87
C GLY A 206 -0.95 13.56 -7.93
N LYS A 207 -0.59 14.78 -8.34
CA LYS A 207 0.26 15.67 -7.53
C LYS A 207 -0.57 16.34 -6.42
N HIS A 208 -0.17 16.12 -5.16
CA HIS A 208 -0.85 16.66 -3.99
C HIS A 208 0.11 16.82 -2.79
N ALA A 209 -0.24 17.71 -1.87
CA ALA A 209 0.42 17.87 -0.58
C ALA A 209 -0.28 17.00 0.47
N ILE A 210 0.45 16.56 1.49
CA ILE A 210 -0.06 15.65 2.53
C ILE A 210 0.28 16.20 3.91
N LEU A 211 -0.69 16.30 4.80
CA LEU A 211 -0.50 16.65 6.19
C LEU A 211 -0.91 15.46 7.09
N ILE A 212 -0.01 15.06 7.98
CA ILE A 212 -0.19 13.92 8.88
C ILE A 212 0.44 14.21 10.25
N GLU A 213 -0.06 13.58 11.31
CA GLU A 213 0.60 13.67 12.63
C GLU A 213 1.91 12.86 12.67
N SER A 214 2.96 13.45 13.23
CA SER A 214 4.30 12.84 13.29
C SER A 214 4.32 11.52 14.05
N ARG A 215 3.44 11.34 15.04
CA ARG A 215 3.28 10.09 15.79
C ARG A 215 2.76 8.93 14.93
N MET A 216 1.99 9.20 13.88
CA MET A 216 1.47 8.16 12.98
C MET A 216 2.60 7.62 12.11
N LEU A 217 3.43 8.51 11.55
CA LEU A 217 4.60 8.12 10.76
C LEU A 217 5.56 7.21 11.54
N LYS A 218 5.73 7.46 12.85
CA LYS A 218 6.60 6.66 13.73
C LYS A 218 6.06 5.25 14.03
N LYS A 219 4.78 4.97 13.76
CA LYS A 219 4.18 3.65 13.92
C LYS A 219 4.30 2.78 12.69
N LEU A 220 4.49 3.40 11.52
CA LEU A 220 4.59 2.67 10.25
C LEU A 220 5.97 2.00 10.16
N PRO A 221 6.06 0.81 9.52
CA PRO A 221 7.34 0.13 9.30
C PRO A 221 8.36 1.00 8.57
N GLU A 222 7.96 1.61 7.44
CA GLU A 222 8.82 2.48 6.63
C GLU A 222 8.03 3.63 5.99
N ALA A 223 7.79 4.70 6.76
CA ALA A 223 6.91 5.80 6.35
C ALA A 223 7.36 6.62 5.12
N LEU A 224 8.64 6.58 4.72
CA LEU A 224 9.21 7.39 3.63
C LEU A 224 9.83 6.53 2.50
N ILE A 225 9.45 5.25 2.41
CA ILE A 225 9.86 4.38 1.30
C ILE A 225 9.26 4.88 -0.04
N LEU A 226 9.97 4.61 -1.14
CA LEU A 226 9.56 4.99 -2.49
C LEU A 226 8.80 3.86 -3.20
N PRO A 227 7.95 4.19 -4.20
CA PRO A 227 7.55 5.54 -4.61
C PRO A 227 6.67 6.21 -3.56
N PHE A 228 6.94 7.48 -3.28
CA PHE A 228 6.21 8.27 -2.30
C PHE A 228 5.27 9.22 -3.04
N PRO A 229 3.98 9.32 -2.66
CA PRO A 229 3.36 8.80 -1.43
C PRO A 229 2.68 7.42 -1.55
N ASP A 230 2.69 6.77 -2.71
CA ASP A 230 1.98 5.49 -2.92
C ASP A 230 2.30 4.45 -1.84
N ALA A 231 3.58 4.30 -1.48
CA ALA A 231 3.99 3.35 -0.48
C ALA A 231 3.54 3.71 0.94
N LEU A 232 3.42 5.01 1.24
CA LEU A 232 2.83 5.49 2.50
C LEU A 232 1.36 5.07 2.55
N TYR A 233 0.62 5.27 1.46
CA TYR A 233 -0.81 4.98 1.42
C TYR A 233 -1.14 3.49 1.59
N ILE A 234 -0.33 2.60 1.02
CA ILE A 234 -0.50 1.15 1.23
C ILE A 234 -0.36 0.80 2.72
N GLN A 235 0.65 1.35 3.39
CA GLN A 235 0.87 1.10 4.82
C GLN A 235 -0.25 1.69 5.68
N THR A 236 -0.74 2.88 5.35
CA THR A 236 -1.81 3.53 6.13
C THR A 236 -3.16 2.85 5.90
N ALA A 237 -3.43 2.36 4.69
CA ALA A 237 -4.63 1.57 4.39
C ALA A 237 -4.66 0.25 5.19
N ALA A 238 -3.51 -0.39 5.37
CA ALA A 238 -3.41 -1.60 6.21
C ALA A 238 -3.78 -1.33 7.68
N GLU A 239 -3.51 -0.11 8.16
CA GLU A 239 -3.85 0.36 9.51
C GLU A 239 -5.25 1.02 9.56
N SER A 240 -6.05 0.91 8.49
CA SER A 240 -7.39 1.53 8.37
C SER A 240 -7.39 3.06 8.54
N ILE A 241 -6.27 3.71 8.24
CA ILE A 241 -6.13 5.16 8.24
C ILE A 241 -6.59 5.71 6.89
N LYS A 242 -7.55 6.62 6.91
CA LYS A 242 -8.11 7.25 5.70
C LYS A 242 -7.43 8.57 5.37
N VAL A 243 -7.55 8.98 4.11
CA VAL A 243 -7.10 10.25 3.55
C VAL A 243 -8.33 11.09 3.25
N GLN A 244 -8.42 12.26 3.88
CA GLN A 244 -9.40 13.28 3.56
C GLN A 244 -8.81 14.25 2.52
N LEU A 245 -9.36 14.23 1.32
CA LEU A 245 -9.00 15.10 0.23
C LEU A 245 -9.75 16.44 0.35
N LEU A 246 -9.02 17.55 0.27
CA LEU A 246 -9.58 18.89 0.31
C LEU A 246 -9.55 19.52 -1.09
N GLN A 247 -10.56 19.21 -1.91
CA GLN A 247 -10.64 19.68 -3.30
C GLN A 247 -10.53 21.21 -3.46
N ASN A 248 -11.09 21.95 -2.49
CA ASN A 248 -11.13 23.41 -2.51
C ASN A 248 -9.85 24.07 -1.95
N THR A 249 -8.91 23.28 -1.42
CA THR A 249 -7.65 23.77 -0.87
C THR A 249 -6.55 23.51 -1.87
N LEU A 250 -6.14 24.55 -2.61
CA LEU A 250 -5.17 24.42 -3.69
C LEU A 250 -3.79 24.95 -3.29
N PHE A 251 -2.76 24.19 -3.65
CA PHE A 251 -1.38 24.66 -3.71
C PHE A 251 -1.03 25.13 -5.12
N THR A 252 0.01 25.96 -5.24
CA THR A 252 0.46 26.48 -6.52
C THR A 252 1.64 25.67 -7.04
N ASP A 253 1.64 25.37 -8.33
CA ASP A 253 2.75 24.71 -8.99
C ASP A 253 3.95 25.63 -9.22
N GLY A 254 5.14 25.05 -9.12
CA GLY A 254 6.40 25.67 -9.46
C GLY A 254 6.77 25.50 -10.93
N SER A 255 8.07 25.42 -11.19
CA SER A 255 8.57 25.22 -12.55
C SER A 255 8.20 23.81 -13.04
N PRO A 256 7.59 23.64 -14.22
CA PRO A 256 7.34 22.31 -14.77
C PRO A 256 8.66 21.57 -15.04
N LEU A 257 8.76 20.36 -14.51
CA LEU A 257 9.92 19.47 -14.62
C LEU A 257 9.72 18.41 -15.70
N TYR A 258 10.82 17.85 -16.17
CA TYR A 258 10.90 16.73 -17.12
C TYR A 258 10.21 17.03 -18.46
N LYS A 259 10.53 18.18 -19.04
CA LYS A 259 9.92 18.61 -20.32
C LYS A 259 10.43 17.80 -21.51
N SER A 260 11.68 17.34 -21.46
CA SER A 260 12.29 16.60 -22.57
C SER A 260 11.85 15.13 -22.55
N HIS A 261 11.73 14.53 -23.74
CA HIS A 261 11.41 13.10 -23.86
C HIS A 261 12.42 12.21 -23.12
N HIS A 262 13.71 12.57 -23.16
CA HIS A 262 14.76 11.84 -22.43
C HIS A 262 14.59 11.90 -20.91
N ALA A 263 14.22 13.06 -20.38
CA ALA A 263 13.95 13.23 -18.95
C ALA A 263 12.71 12.42 -18.52
N GLN A 264 11.64 12.44 -19.32
CA GLN A 264 10.43 11.65 -19.07
C GLN A 264 10.73 10.15 -19.07
N TRP A 265 11.50 9.68 -20.05
CA TRP A 265 11.93 8.28 -20.11
C TRP A 265 12.72 7.87 -18.86
N LYS A 266 13.67 8.71 -18.40
CA LYS A 266 14.44 8.44 -17.18
C LYS A 266 13.56 8.28 -15.95
N ILE A 267 12.58 9.18 -15.76
CA ILE A 267 11.65 9.11 -14.63
C ILE A 267 10.77 7.88 -14.71
N GLN A 268 10.21 7.57 -15.88
CA GLN A 268 9.38 6.37 -16.05
C GLN A 268 10.13 5.08 -15.71
N GLN A 269 11.41 4.97 -16.11
CA GLN A 269 12.25 3.83 -15.73
C GLN A 269 12.49 3.77 -14.23
N LEU A 270 12.79 4.91 -13.60
CA LEU A 270 13.01 5.00 -12.16
C LEU A 270 11.74 4.62 -11.37
N GLU A 271 10.59 5.15 -11.74
CA GLU A 271 9.29 4.84 -11.12
C GLU A 271 8.97 3.34 -11.25
N HIS A 272 9.19 2.74 -12.42
CA HIS A 272 8.96 1.31 -12.63
C HIS A 272 9.86 0.44 -11.73
N VAL A 273 11.13 0.81 -11.58
CA VAL A 273 12.06 0.10 -10.67
C VAL A 273 11.62 0.24 -9.20
N GLN A 274 11.32 1.46 -8.77
CA GLN A 274 10.88 1.73 -7.39
C GLN A 274 9.58 1.01 -7.05
N GLN A 275 8.61 1.03 -7.96
CA GLN A 275 7.32 0.38 -7.79
C GLN A 275 7.47 -1.13 -7.66
N ARG A 276 8.34 -1.74 -8.48
CA ARG A 276 8.67 -3.16 -8.35
C ARG A 276 9.27 -3.48 -6.98
N GLN A 277 10.24 -2.68 -6.53
CA GLN A 277 10.87 -2.87 -5.24
C GLN A 277 9.88 -2.69 -4.07
N MET A 278 9.01 -1.69 -4.14
CA MET A 278 7.95 -1.44 -3.15
C MET A 278 7.05 -2.65 -2.99
N PHE A 279 6.45 -3.15 -4.07
CA PHE A 279 5.54 -4.30 -3.98
C PHE A 279 6.26 -5.57 -3.54
N GLN A 280 7.50 -5.78 -3.96
CA GLN A 280 8.33 -6.90 -3.49
C GLN A 280 8.58 -6.82 -1.98
N ASN A 281 8.99 -5.65 -1.47
CA ASN A 281 9.24 -5.42 -0.05
C ASN A 281 7.98 -5.60 0.80
N MET A 282 6.82 -5.19 0.27
CA MET A 282 5.53 -5.34 0.95
C MET A 282 4.92 -6.74 0.81
N GLY A 283 5.56 -7.65 0.06
CA GLY A 283 5.02 -8.98 -0.20
C GLY A 283 3.73 -8.97 -1.02
N LEU A 284 3.53 -7.97 -1.88
CA LEU A 284 2.39 -7.89 -2.79
C LEU A 284 2.81 -8.44 -4.16
N LYS A 285 2.10 -9.46 -4.65
CA LYS A 285 2.50 -10.22 -5.85
C LYS A 285 1.54 -10.05 -7.02
N LYS A 286 0.29 -9.65 -6.76
CA LYS A 286 -0.71 -9.32 -7.78
C LYS A 286 -1.34 -7.97 -7.44
N VAL A 287 -1.24 -7.04 -8.39
CA VAL A 287 -1.77 -5.69 -8.27
C VAL A 287 -2.89 -5.54 -9.29
N VAL A 288 -4.08 -5.19 -8.84
CA VAL A 288 -5.22 -4.86 -9.71
C VAL A 288 -5.42 -3.35 -9.66
N ARG A 289 -5.19 -2.67 -10.78
CA ARG A 289 -5.36 -1.22 -10.91
C ARG A 289 -6.82 -0.85 -11.01
N GLU A 290 -7.11 0.43 -10.79
CA GLU A 290 -8.45 1.00 -10.93
C GLU A 290 -9.00 0.92 -12.37
N THR A 291 -8.12 0.71 -13.35
CA THR A 291 -8.49 0.43 -14.74
C THR A 291 -8.87 -1.03 -14.99
N GLY A 292 -8.78 -1.91 -13.99
CA GLY A 292 -8.88 -3.36 -14.11
C GLY A 292 -7.62 -4.06 -14.62
N THR A 293 -6.55 -3.30 -14.91
CA THR A 293 -5.26 -3.86 -15.36
C THR A 293 -4.63 -4.68 -14.24
N VAL A 294 -4.17 -5.89 -14.57
CA VAL A 294 -3.50 -6.78 -13.62
C VAL A 294 -2.00 -6.79 -13.88
N GLU A 295 -1.23 -6.45 -12.85
CA GLU A 295 0.23 -6.45 -12.86
C GLU A 295 0.77 -7.52 -11.89
N TRP A 296 1.85 -8.17 -12.29
CA TRP A 296 2.44 -9.29 -11.57
C TRP A 296 3.85 -8.96 -11.06
N TYR A 297 4.06 -9.17 -9.77
CA TYR A 297 5.33 -8.92 -9.06
C TYR A 297 5.87 -10.18 -8.37
N GLY A 298 5.35 -11.36 -8.75
CA GLY A 298 5.80 -12.67 -8.27
C GLY A 298 6.63 -13.46 -9.28
N CYS A 299 6.58 -14.79 -9.19
CA CYS A 299 7.28 -15.67 -10.12
C CYS A 299 6.62 -15.69 -11.51
N ASN A 300 7.38 -16.18 -12.50
CA ASN A 300 6.91 -16.40 -13.86
C ASN A 300 7.70 -17.56 -14.48
N ARG A 301 7.68 -17.74 -15.81
CA ARG A 301 8.44 -18.83 -16.46
C ARG A 301 9.95 -18.73 -16.24
N ASP A 302 10.47 -17.50 -16.24
CA ASP A 302 11.90 -17.21 -16.22
C ASP A 302 12.40 -16.92 -14.79
N VAL A 303 11.50 -16.76 -13.82
CA VAL A 303 11.80 -16.50 -12.41
C VAL A 303 11.37 -17.71 -11.57
N PRO A 304 12.23 -18.26 -10.69
CA PRO A 304 11.88 -19.39 -9.84
C PRO A 304 10.58 -19.19 -9.05
N ARG A 305 9.95 -20.29 -8.64
CA ARG A 305 8.73 -20.24 -7.82
C ARG A 305 8.96 -19.46 -6.52
N CYS A 306 7.87 -18.91 -5.96
CA CYS A 306 7.95 -17.95 -4.85
C CYS A 306 8.36 -18.54 -3.50
N PHE A 307 8.36 -19.86 -3.33
CA PHE A 307 8.75 -20.55 -2.11
C PHE A 307 9.73 -21.68 -2.47
N GLY A 308 10.64 -21.98 -1.55
CA GLY A 308 11.67 -23.00 -1.75
C GLY A 308 11.13 -24.43 -1.74
N THR A 309 12.03 -25.40 -1.51
CA THR A 309 11.66 -26.80 -1.32
C THR A 309 10.70 -26.95 -0.15
N VAL A 310 9.61 -27.68 -0.38
CA VAL A 310 8.62 -28.01 0.64
C VAL A 310 9.22 -29.07 1.57
N VAL A 311 9.07 -28.89 2.88
CA VAL A 311 9.53 -29.82 3.91
C VAL A 311 8.32 -30.30 4.69
N ASP A 312 8.19 -31.61 4.89
CA ASP A 312 7.07 -32.25 5.61
C ASP A 312 5.68 -31.77 5.14
N ASP A 313 5.49 -31.71 3.81
CA ASP A 313 4.25 -31.26 3.15
C ASP A 313 3.77 -29.85 3.56
N MET A 314 4.69 -29.02 4.09
CA MET A 314 4.38 -27.68 4.60
C MET A 314 5.21 -26.58 3.93
N PRO A 315 4.65 -25.89 2.92
CA PRO A 315 5.32 -24.74 2.30
C PRO A 315 5.55 -23.57 3.25
N GLN A 316 6.62 -22.81 3.03
CA GLN A 316 7.00 -21.64 3.84
C GLN A 316 5.85 -20.63 4.04
N TYR A 317 5.03 -20.38 3.02
CA TYR A 317 3.97 -19.36 3.13
C TYR A 317 2.89 -19.71 4.16
N LEU A 318 2.69 -20.99 4.48
CA LEU A 318 1.74 -21.40 5.52
C LEU A 318 2.26 -20.99 6.91
N TRP A 319 3.57 -21.08 7.14
CA TRP A 319 4.21 -20.57 8.36
C TRP A 319 4.09 -19.05 8.50
N GLU A 320 4.08 -18.32 7.37
CA GLU A 320 3.82 -16.88 7.35
C GLU A 320 2.35 -16.51 7.57
N GLY A 321 1.46 -17.50 7.77
CA GLY A 321 0.02 -17.28 7.90
C GLY A 321 -0.66 -16.87 6.58
N LYS A 322 0.02 -17.09 5.44
CA LYS A 322 -0.44 -16.73 4.10
C LYS A 322 -0.91 -17.96 3.32
N TRP A 323 -1.49 -17.70 2.16
CA TRP A 323 -1.89 -18.71 1.18
C TRP A 323 -0.89 -18.77 0.04
N THR A 324 -1.14 -19.63 -0.95
CA THR A 324 -0.25 -19.80 -2.08
C THR A 324 -0.17 -18.49 -2.87
N PRO A 325 1.05 -18.02 -3.21
CA PRO A 325 1.22 -16.87 -4.07
C PRO A 325 0.37 -16.94 -5.36
N PRO A 326 -0.36 -15.87 -5.72
CA PRO A 326 -1.31 -15.93 -6.83
C PRO A 326 -0.62 -16.17 -8.17
N CYS A 327 0.65 -15.78 -8.32
CA CYS A 327 1.48 -16.08 -9.48
C CYS A 327 1.83 -17.58 -9.57
N CYS A 328 2.03 -18.27 -8.44
CA CYS A 328 2.23 -19.70 -8.40
C CYS A 328 0.94 -20.44 -8.78
N LEU A 329 -0.20 -20.04 -8.21
CA LEU A 329 -1.51 -20.58 -8.62
C LEU A 329 -1.78 -20.34 -10.11
N ALA A 330 -1.41 -19.18 -10.66
CA ALA A 330 -1.52 -18.91 -12.10
C ALA A 330 -0.63 -19.84 -12.93
N GLY A 331 0.59 -20.12 -12.44
CA GLY A 331 1.50 -21.11 -13.01
C GLY A 331 0.91 -22.51 -13.00
N LEU A 332 0.39 -22.98 -11.84
CA LEU A 332 -0.24 -24.28 -11.69
C LEU A 332 -1.44 -24.46 -12.62
N ARG A 333 -2.33 -23.47 -12.72
CA ARG A 333 -3.46 -23.50 -13.66
C ARG A 333 -3.00 -23.59 -15.11
N ARG A 334 -1.90 -22.92 -15.47
CA ARG A 334 -1.33 -23.00 -16.82
C ARG A 334 -0.75 -24.37 -17.09
N THR A 335 0.04 -24.92 -16.16
CA THR A 335 0.60 -26.27 -16.26
C THR A 335 -0.49 -27.33 -16.34
N ALA A 336 -1.50 -27.28 -15.48
CA ALA A 336 -2.61 -28.22 -15.49
C ALA A 336 -3.32 -28.25 -16.85
N ARG A 337 -3.66 -27.07 -17.40
CA ARG A 337 -4.27 -26.97 -18.74
C ARG A 337 -3.39 -27.53 -19.85
N HIS A 338 -2.08 -27.27 -19.77
CA HIS A 338 -1.10 -27.80 -20.72
C HIS A 338 -1.07 -29.33 -20.70
N VAL A 339 -0.99 -29.90 -19.49
CA VAL A 339 -1.00 -31.35 -19.29
C VAL A 339 -2.30 -31.96 -19.81
N PHE A 340 -3.45 -31.40 -19.42
CA PHE A 340 -4.76 -31.88 -19.85
C PHE A 340 -4.88 -31.89 -21.38
N THR A 341 -4.43 -30.82 -22.03
CA THR A 341 -4.42 -30.73 -23.50
C THR A 341 -3.62 -31.87 -24.14
N HIS A 342 -2.43 -32.18 -23.62
CA HIS A 342 -1.62 -33.29 -24.14
C HIS A 342 -2.21 -34.67 -23.86
N LEU A 343 -2.82 -34.87 -22.68
CA LEU A 343 -3.51 -36.12 -22.35
C LEU A 343 -4.73 -36.34 -23.23
N ASP A 344 -5.54 -35.29 -23.44
CA ASP A 344 -6.71 -35.32 -24.32
C ASP A 344 -6.31 -35.64 -25.77
N GLN A 345 -5.26 -35.00 -26.30
CA GLN A 345 -4.75 -35.25 -27.65
C GLN A 345 -4.21 -36.66 -27.85
N ALA A 346 -3.58 -37.24 -26.82
CA ALA A 346 -3.12 -38.63 -26.83
C ALA A 346 -4.25 -39.64 -26.54
N GLY A 347 -5.45 -39.15 -26.18
CA GLY A 347 -6.60 -39.93 -25.74
C GLY A 347 -6.36 -40.68 -24.41
N VAL A 348 -5.44 -40.21 -23.58
CA VAL A 348 -5.17 -40.75 -22.26
C VAL A 348 -6.35 -40.44 -21.34
N ARG A 349 -6.92 -41.46 -20.71
CA ARG A 349 -7.99 -41.26 -19.72
C ARG A 349 -7.37 -40.79 -18.40
N TYR A 350 -7.82 -39.65 -17.90
CA TYR A 350 -7.40 -39.08 -16.62
C TYR A 350 -8.59 -38.51 -15.84
N TRP A 351 -8.37 -38.27 -14.54
CA TRP A 351 -9.33 -37.59 -13.66
C TRP A 351 -8.57 -36.74 -12.64
N LEU A 352 -9.25 -35.73 -12.06
CA LEU A 352 -8.68 -34.96 -10.95
C LEU A 352 -8.61 -35.83 -9.71
N GLU A 353 -7.52 -35.73 -8.96
CA GLU A 353 -7.30 -36.48 -7.72
C GLU A 353 -7.12 -35.57 -6.51
N GLY A 354 -7.24 -36.14 -5.30
CA GLY A 354 -6.84 -35.51 -4.04
C GLY A 354 -7.33 -34.05 -3.85
N GLY A 355 -6.37 -33.16 -3.55
CA GLY A 355 -6.62 -31.73 -3.32
C GLY A 355 -7.21 -31.02 -4.55
N SER A 356 -6.78 -31.40 -5.74
CA SER A 356 -7.30 -30.87 -7.01
C SER A 356 -8.80 -31.17 -7.20
N LEU A 357 -9.22 -32.41 -6.95
CA LEU A 357 -10.62 -32.80 -7.06
C LEU A 357 -11.48 -32.05 -6.04
N LEU A 358 -11.01 -31.96 -4.80
CA LEU A 358 -11.69 -31.20 -3.75
C LEU A 358 -11.82 -29.71 -4.10
N GLY A 359 -10.75 -29.11 -4.62
CA GLY A 359 -10.76 -27.72 -5.08
C GLY A 359 -11.78 -27.49 -6.20
N ALA A 360 -11.78 -28.37 -7.21
CA ALA A 360 -12.74 -28.32 -8.31
C ALA A 360 -14.20 -28.43 -7.82
N MET A 361 -14.49 -29.34 -6.89
CA MET A 361 -15.83 -29.48 -6.32
C MET A 361 -16.26 -28.27 -5.46
N ARG A 362 -15.32 -27.68 -4.71
CA ARG A 362 -15.64 -26.62 -3.75
C ARG A 362 -15.76 -25.24 -4.39
N ALA A 363 -14.87 -24.93 -5.33
CA ALA A 363 -14.69 -23.58 -5.86
C ALA A 363 -14.40 -23.54 -7.36
N ALA A 364 -14.49 -24.68 -8.06
CA ALA A 364 -14.12 -24.80 -9.47
C ALA A 364 -12.69 -24.31 -9.76
N ASP A 365 -11.78 -24.43 -8.79
CA ASP A 365 -10.41 -23.95 -8.87
C ASP A 365 -9.50 -24.68 -7.87
N ILE A 366 -8.19 -24.50 -8.00
CA ILE A 366 -7.19 -25.01 -7.04
C ILE A 366 -7.48 -24.43 -5.64
N LEU A 367 -7.33 -25.24 -4.59
CA LEU A 367 -7.43 -24.74 -3.22
C LEU A 367 -6.44 -23.58 -3.02
N PRO A 368 -6.83 -22.42 -2.43
CA PRO A 368 -5.95 -21.25 -2.39
C PRO A 368 -4.61 -21.45 -1.65
N TRP A 369 -4.50 -22.50 -0.84
CA TRP A 369 -3.32 -22.86 -0.05
C TRP A 369 -2.54 -24.06 -0.61
N ASP A 370 -3.03 -24.71 -1.69
CA ASP A 370 -2.32 -25.80 -2.36
C ASP A 370 -1.16 -25.29 -3.22
N TYR A 371 -0.16 -26.13 -3.42
CA TYR A 371 1.05 -25.81 -4.17
C TYR A 371 1.29 -26.65 -5.42
N ASP A 372 0.42 -27.61 -5.70
CA ASP A 372 0.49 -28.54 -6.83
C ASP A 372 -0.91 -28.87 -7.40
N VAL A 373 -0.94 -29.78 -8.38
CA VAL A 373 -2.16 -30.28 -9.00
C VAL A 373 -2.00 -31.77 -9.25
N ASP A 374 -2.79 -32.57 -8.55
CA ASP A 374 -2.85 -34.03 -8.73
C ASP A 374 -3.88 -34.47 -9.78
N ILE A 375 -3.47 -35.44 -10.60
CA ILE A 375 -4.36 -36.19 -11.48
C ILE A 375 -4.07 -37.69 -11.41
N GLY A 376 -5.12 -38.49 -11.52
CA GLY A 376 -5.03 -39.93 -11.76
C GLY A 376 -5.10 -40.24 -13.25
N MET A 377 -4.39 -41.27 -13.70
CA MET A 377 -4.50 -41.80 -15.07
C MET A 377 -4.34 -43.32 -15.10
N PHE A 378 -4.88 -43.96 -16.14
CA PHE A 378 -4.67 -45.40 -16.32
C PHE A 378 -3.23 -45.70 -16.75
N ARG A 379 -2.58 -46.64 -16.07
CA ARG A 379 -1.19 -47.04 -16.37
C ARG A 379 -1.00 -47.54 -17.80
N GLU A 380 -2.00 -48.25 -18.34
CA GLU A 380 -2.00 -48.76 -19.71
C GLU A 380 -2.06 -47.65 -20.77
N ASP A 381 -2.51 -46.45 -20.42
CA ASP A 381 -2.59 -45.31 -21.33
C ASP A 381 -1.28 -44.49 -21.38
N ILE A 382 -0.31 -44.73 -20.49
CA ILE A 382 0.95 -43.94 -20.41
C ILE A 382 1.68 -43.89 -21.75
N ASP A 383 1.79 -45.03 -22.44
CA ASP A 383 2.56 -45.13 -23.69
C ASP A 383 1.84 -44.48 -24.88
N ARG A 384 0.59 -44.04 -24.71
CA ARG A 384 -0.18 -43.30 -25.73
C ARG A 384 0.29 -41.85 -25.86
N CYS A 385 0.86 -41.27 -24.80
CA CYS A 385 1.41 -39.93 -24.82
C CYS A 385 2.93 -39.98 -25.03
N PRO A 386 3.47 -39.47 -26.16
CA PRO A 386 4.91 -39.50 -26.43
C PRO A 386 5.77 -38.77 -25.40
N LEU A 387 5.20 -37.77 -24.71
CA LEU A 387 5.89 -37.05 -23.64
C LEU A 387 6.03 -37.94 -22.40
N LEU A 388 4.94 -38.58 -21.96
CA LEU A 388 4.97 -39.52 -20.82
C LEU A 388 5.87 -40.73 -21.10
N ALA A 389 5.77 -41.33 -22.30
CA ALA A 389 6.57 -42.48 -22.69
C ALA A 389 8.08 -42.19 -22.61
N ARG A 390 8.50 -41.01 -23.09
CA ARG A 390 9.91 -40.56 -23.01
C ARG A 390 10.31 -40.19 -21.59
N ALA A 391 9.43 -39.54 -20.83
CA ALA A 391 9.66 -39.12 -19.44
C ALA A 391 9.95 -40.31 -18.49
N ARG A 392 9.50 -41.53 -18.85
CA ARG A 392 9.83 -42.77 -18.11
C ARG A 392 11.33 -43.09 -18.08
N ILE A 393 12.07 -42.65 -19.09
CA ILE A 393 13.50 -42.98 -19.29
C ILE A 393 14.37 -41.84 -18.80
N GLN A 394 14.01 -40.60 -19.13
CA GLN A 394 14.77 -39.39 -18.79
C GLN A 394 13.86 -38.17 -18.76
N SER A 395 14.33 -37.09 -18.16
CA SER A 395 13.67 -35.78 -18.23
C SER A 395 13.47 -35.32 -19.68
N VAL A 396 12.26 -34.86 -19.99
CA VAL A 396 11.90 -34.35 -21.33
C VAL A 396 11.39 -32.94 -21.20
N VAL A 397 11.91 -32.05 -22.05
CA VAL A 397 11.38 -30.69 -22.18
C VAL A 397 10.61 -30.63 -23.49
N ASP A 398 9.36 -30.18 -23.44
CA ASP A 398 8.56 -29.97 -24.66
C ASP A 398 8.84 -28.61 -25.33
N ASP A 399 8.19 -28.38 -26.46
CA ASP A 399 8.39 -27.19 -27.30
C ASP A 399 7.96 -25.89 -26.58
N ASP A 400 7.06 -25.99 -25.60
CA ASP A 400 6.57 -24.88 -24.77
C ASP A 400 7.42 -24.67 -23.50
N GLY A 401 8.41 -25.54 -23.27
CA GLY A 401 9.36 -25.45 -22.17
C GLY A 401 8.92 -26.10 -20.86
N PHE A 402 7.85 -26.90 -20.85
CA PHE A 402 7.46 -27.71 -19.70
C PHE A 402 8.33 -28.96 -19.60
N VAL A 403 8.63 -29.37 -18.37
CA VAL A 403 9.48 -30.51 -18.06
C VAL A 403 8.62 -31.67 -17.57
N TRP A 404 8.79 -32.82 -18.23
CA TRP A 404 8.11 -34.07 -17.97
C TRP A 404 9.12 -35.07 -17.41
N GLU A 405 8.92 -35.51 -16.17
CA GLU A 405 9.87 -36.37 -15.47
C GLU A 405 9.16 -37.47 -14.70
N LYS A 406 9.79 -38.64 -14.64
CA LYS A 406 9.38 -39.68 -13.70
C LYS A 406 9.95 -39.36 -12.31
N ALA A 407 9.12 -39.42 -11.27
CA ALA A 407 9.55 -39.19 -9.89
C ALA A 407 10.73 -40.11 -9.51
N GLY A 408 11.69 -39.56 -8.76
CA GLY A 408 12.76 -40.34 -8.12
C GLY A 408 12.19 -41.25 -7.04
N GLU A 409 12.74 -42.46 -6.86
CA GLU A 409 12.18 -43.53 -6.03
C GLU A 409 11.81 -43.12 -4.59
N VAL A 410 10.53 -42.79 -4.36
CA VAL A 410 9.86 -42.94 -3.06
C VAL A 410 8.46 -43.51 -3.31
N ASN A 411 8.34 -44.83 -3.19
CA ASN A 411 7.14 -45.62 -2.82
C ASN A 411 5.72 -45.25 -3.33
N ILE A 412 5.57 -44.50 -4.41
CA ILE A 412 4.33 -44.43 -5.20
C ILE A 412 4.68 -44.94 -6.59
N LYS A 413 4.19 -46.14 -6.94
CA LYS A 413 4.41 -46.70 -8.27
C LYS A 413 3.78 -45.76 -9.30
N SER A 414 4.63 -45.17 -10.14
CA SER A 414 4.31 -44.37 -11.34
C SER A 414 3.73 -42.97 -11.12
N GLU A 415 4.47 -42.12 -10.42
CA GLU A 415 4.24 -40.67 -10.44
C GLU A 415 5.11 -40.01 -11.54
N ILE A 416 4.49 -39.21 -12.40
CA ILE A 416 5.18 -38.34 -13.38
C ILE A 416 5.04 -36.92 -12.85
N CYS A 417 6.13 -36.37 -12.36
CA CYS A 417 6.18 -35.00 -11.87
C CYS A 417 6.42 -34.07 -13.06
N LEU A 418 5.59 -33.04 -13.12
CA LEU A 418 5.64 -32.02 -14.17
C LEU A 418 6.04 -30.69 -13.56
N HIS A 419 7.16 -30.17 -14.02
CA HIS A 419 7.74 -28.94 -13.50
C HIS A 419 8.04 -27.98 -14.66
N SER A 420 7.90 -26.67 -14.44
CA SER A 420 8.46 -25.69 -15.38
C SER A 420 9.97 -25.64 -15.16
N LYS A 421 10.77 -25.44 -16.22
CA LYS A 421 12.24 -25.61 -16.31
C LYS A 421 13.13 -24.88 -15.27
N ARG A 422 12.56 -24.21 -14.27
CA ARG A 422 13.24 -23.48 -13.19
C ARG A 422 12.61 -23.69 -11.81
N SER A 423 11.92 -24.81 -11.57
CA SER A 423 11.31 -25.15 -10.27
C SER A 423 12.23 -25.89 -9.29
N TYR A 424 13.53 -26.00 -9.59
CA TYR A 424 14.55 -26.52 -8.66
C TYR A 424 15.24 -25.41 -7.88
#